data_AF-A0A347WA18-F1
#
_entry.id   AF-A0A347WA18-F1
#
_cell.length_a   1.000
_cell.length_b   1.000
_cell.length_c   1.000
_cell.angle_alpha   90.00
_cell.angle_beta   90.00
_cell.angle_gamma   90.00
#
_symmetry.space_group_name_H-M   'P 1'
#
loop_
_entity.id
_entity.type
_entity.pdbx_description
1 polymer ?
#
loop_
_entity_poly.entity_id
_entity_poly.type
_entity_poly.pdbx_seq_one_letter_code
_entity_poly.pdbx_strand_id
1 'polypeptide(L)' 'MNHILVILSREQDGRDATPSVGIIDSQSVKTAENGGPRGYAAGRKIRGRRRHIATDMPGHVVVAVVPPRRSGS' A
#
# COMPACT_ATOMS: atom_id res chain seq x y z
N MET A 1 0.18 -10.15 11.09
CA MET A 1 -0.95 -11.08 10.82
C MET A 1 -1.22 -11.31 9.33
N ASN A 2 -0.93 -10.37 8.42
CA ASN A 2 -1.14 -10.59 6.97
C ASN A 2 -0.27 -11.72 6.38
N HIS A 3 0.98 -11.86 6.85
CA HIS A 3 1.93 -12.84 6.31
C HIS A 3 1.43 -14.30 6.33
N ILE A 4 0.65 -14.72 7.35
CA ILE A 4 0.15 -16.10 7.44
C ILE A 4 -0.81 -16.41 6.29
N LEU A 5 -1.73 -15.49 6.00
CA LEU A 5 -2.71 -15.67 4.92
C LEU A 5 -2.03 -15.71 3.56
N VAL A 6 -1.00 -14.87 3.37
CA VAL A 6 -0.19 -14.85 2.15
C VAL A 6 0.57 -16.15 1.96
N ILE A 7 1.16 -16.70 3.03
CA ILE A 7 1.87 -17.99 2.99
C ILE A 7 0.90 -19.11 2.59
N LEU A 8 -0.24 -19.23 3.28
CA LEU A 8 -1.20 -20.29 3.02
C LEU A 8 -1.77 -20.23 1.60
N SER A 9 -2.09 -19.03 1.11
CA SER A 9 -2.60 -18.87 -0.26
C SER A 9 -1.55 -19.25 -1.31
N ARG A 10 -0.27 -18.96 -1.05
CA ARG A 10 0.83 -19.32 -1.96
C ARG A 10 1.09 -20.81 -1.98
N GLU A 11 1.07 -21.46 -0.83
CA GLU A 11 1.20 -22.91 -0.73
C GLU A 11 0.03 -23.61 -1.44
N GLN A 12 -1.19 -23.08 -1.33
CA GLN A 12 -2.35 -23.56 -2.09
C GLN A 12 -2.18 -23.43 -3.60
N ASP A 13 -1.53 -22.36 -4.06
CA ASP A 13 -1.17 -22.15 -5.46
C ASP A 13 0.08 -22.95 -5.91
N GLY A 14 0.67 -23.77 -5.04
CA GLY A 14 1.88 -24.55 -5.31
C GLY A 14 3.14 -23.70 -5.45
N ARG A 15 3.16 -22.50 -4.85
CA ARG A 15 4.27 -21.54 -4.88
C ARG A 15 5.02 -21.53 -3.55
N ASP A 16 6.26 -21.03 -3.58
CA ASP A 16 7.05 -20.79 -2.38
C ASP A 16 6.32 -19.81 -1.45
N ALA A 17 6.32 -20.13 -0.15
CA ALA A 17 5.80 -19.30 0.92
C ALA A 17 6.41 -17.89 0.90
N THR A 18 7.65 -17.75 0.40
CA THR A 18 8.35 -16.47 0.31
C THR A 18 8.17 -15.82 -1.08
N PRO A 19 7.69 -14.56 -1.17
CA PRO A 19 7.65 -13.81 -2.42
C PRO A 19 9.03 -13.53 -3.01
N SER A 20 9.27 -13.96 -4.25
CA SER A 20 10.51 -13.67 -4.98
C SER A 20 10.52 -12.28 -5.63
N VAL A 21 9.34 -11.73 -5.95
CA VAL A 21 9.17 -10.41 -6.60
C VAL A 21 8.01 -9.66 -5.95
N GLY A 22 8.20 -8.36 -5.69
CA GLY A 22 7.18 -7.46 -5.17
C GLY A 22 7.00 -6.22 -6.05
N ILE A 23 5.75 -5.86 -6.36
CA ILE A 23 5.36 -4.65 -7.09
C ILE A 23 5.03 -3.56 -6.07
N ILE A 24 5.70 -2.40 -6.13
CA ILE A 24 5.45 -1.28 -5.21
C ILE A 24 4.69 -0.17 -5.94
N ASP A 25 3.55 0.24 -5.40
CA ASP A 25 2.75 1.36 -5.93
C ASP A 25 2.52 2.44 -4.86
N SER A 26 2.53 3.70 -5.30
CA SER A 26 2.23 4.88 -4.48
C SER A 26 0.82 5.36 -4.77
N GLN A 27 -0.10 5.10 -3.83
CA GLN A 27 -1.53 5.44 -3.96
C GLN A 27 -1.92 6.61 -3.07
N SER A 28 -2.86 7.43 -3.56
CA SER A 28 -3.49 8.52 -2.80
C SER A 28 -4.98 8.24 -2.67
N VAL A 29 -5.48 8.05 -1.44
CA VAL A 29 -6.89 7.74 -1.18
C VAL A 29 -7.62 8.95 -0.63
N LYS A 30 -8.82 9.26 -1.15
CA LYS A 30 -9.67 10.35 -0.66
C LYS A 30 -10.10 10.04 0.78
N THR A 31 -9.82 10.95 1.71
CA THR A 31 -10.21 10.81 3.12
C THR A 31 -11.53 11.54 3.38
N ALA A 32 -12.44 10.94 4.16
CA ALA A 32 -13.66 11.60 4.63
C ALA A 32 -13.33 12.80 5.53
N GLU A 33 -14.23 13.79 5.59
CA GLU A 33 -14.09 14.98 6.41
C GLU A 33 -14.19 14.65 7.89
N ASN A 34 -13.09 14.28 8.53
CA ASN A 34 -12.92 14.47 9.97
C ASN A 34 -11.45 14.80 10.28
N GLY A 35 -11.19 16.11 10.36
CA GLY A 35 -10.12 16.80 11.08
C GLY A 35 -8.67 16.30 11.01
N GLY A 36 -7.86 16.87 10.11
CA GLY A 36 -6.39 16.83 10.19
C GLY A 36 -5.67 17.55 9.03
N PRO A 37 -4.43 18.07 9.19
CA PRO A 37 -3.79 18.99 8.23
C PRO A 37 -3.49 18.35 6.86
N ARG A 38 -4.06 18.93 5.79
CA ARG A 38 -4.08 18.36 4.42
C ARG A 38 -2.85 18.72 3.58
N GLY A 39 -2.39 17.78 2.74
CA GLY A 39 -1.39 18.00 1.69
C GLY A 39 -2.05 17.91 0.32
N TYR A 40 -1.78 18.88 -0.56
CA TYR A 40 -2.24 18.92 -1.94
C TYR A 40 -1.10 18.51 -2.87
N ALA A 41 -1.29 17.50 -3.71
CA ALA A 41 -0.33 17.10 -4.74
C ALA A 41 -0.92 17.44 -6.11
N ALA A 42 -0.37 18.46 -6.78
CA ALA A 42 -0.92 19.07 -7.98
C ALA A 42 -1.05 18.14 -9.21
N GLY A 43 -0.42 16.96 -9.19
CA GLY A 43 -0.49 15.97 -10.28
C GLY A 43 -1.65 14.95 -10.20
N ARG A 44 -2.36 14.85 -9.07
CA ARG A 44 -3.48 13.90 -8.91
C ARG A 44 -4.68 14.57 -8.26
N LYS A 45 -5.84 14.54 -8.94
CA LYS A 45 -7.13 15.19 -8.57
C LYS A 45 -7.76 14.70 -7.25
N ILE A 46 -7.03 13.95 -6.42
CA ILE A 46 -7.53 13.39 -5.16
C ILE A 46 -6.79 14.04 -3.99
N ARG A 47 -7.49 14.87 -3.22
CA ARG A 47 -7.04 15.31 -1.88
C ARG A 47 -7.11 14.10 -0.94
N GLY A 48 -5.97 13.60 -0.49
CA GLY A 48 -5.92 12.30 0.19
C GLY A 48 -4.62 12.00 0.94
N ARG A 49 -4.64 10.92 1.73
CA ARG A 49 -3.45 10.38 2.42
C ARG A 49 -2.69 9.48 1.45
N ARG A 50 -1.37 9.70 1.32
CA ARG A 50 -0.50 8.84 0.51
C ARG A 50 -0.14 7.58 1.26
N ARG A 51 -0.13 6.44 0.57
CA ARG A 51 0.37 5.15 1.05
C ARG A 51 1.22 4.48 -0.04
N HIS A 52 2.20 3.68 0.37
CA HIS A 52 2.92 2.76 -0.50
C HIS A 52 2.41 1.35 -0.20
N ILE A 53 2.05 0.59 -1.23
CA ILE A 53 1.64 -0.80 -1.10
C ILE A 53 2.60 -1.64 -1.94
N ALA A 54 3.11 -2.71 -1.35
CA ALA A 54 3.82 -3.76 -2.06
C ALA A 54 2.91 -4.99 -2.16
N THR A 55 2.76 -5.52 -3.36
CA THR A 55 2.06 -6.79 -3.61
C THR A 55 2.98 -7.79 -4.28
N ASP A 56 2.69 -9.07 -4.14
CA ASP A 56 3.35 -10.09 -4.94
C ASP A 56 2.71 -10.24 -6.33
N MET A 57 3.23 -11.18 -7.15
CA MET A 57 2.73 -11.41 -8.51
C MET A 57 1.24 -11.83 -8.54
N PRO A 58 0.76 -12.77 -7.70
CA PRO A 58 -0.68 -13.04 -7.57
C PRO A 58 -1.53 -11.85 -7.08
N GLY A 59 -0.92 -10.80 -6.54
CA GLY A 59 -1.60 -9.59 -6.07
C GLY A 59 -1.87 -9.57 -4.56
N HIS A 60 -1.32 -10.50 -3.78
CA HIS A 60 -1.37 -10.47 -2.32
C HIS A 60 -0.60 -9.26 -1.80
N VAL A 61 -1.21 -8.48 -0.92
CA VAL A 61 -0.52 -7.38 -0.23
C VAL A 61 0.48 -7.98 0.75
N VAL A 62 1.76 -7.67 0.58
CA VAL A 62 2.84 -8.14 1.47
C VAL A 62 3.27 -7.05 2.44
N VAL A 63 3.27 -5.79 2.00
CA VAL A 63 3.63 -4.63 2.81
C VAL A 63 2.71 -3.46 2.47
N ALA A 64 2.26 -2.72 3.49
CA ALA A 64 1.56 -1.46 3.31
C ALA A 64 2.12 -0.44 4.30
N VAL A 65 2.63 0.68 3.79
CA VAL A 65 3.25 1.74 4.60
C VAL A 65 2.61 3.08 4.27
N VAL A 66 2.22 3.81 5.31
CA VAL A 66 1.73 5.17 5.18
C VAL A 66 2.85 6.12 5.60
N PRO A 67 3.61 6.74 4.66
CA PRO A 67 4.73 7.60 5.02
C PRO A 67 4.28 8.84 5.82
N PRO A 68 5.16 9.41 6.66
CA PRO A 68 4.86 10.65 7.36
C PRO A 68 4.55 11.77 6.36
N ARG A 69 3.78 12.76 6.81
CA ARG A 69 3.48 13.94 6.00
C ARG A 69 4.80 14.68 5.75
N ARG A 70 5.20 14.85 4.49
CA ARG A 70 6.20 15.85 4.12
C ARG A 70 5.53 17.22 4.19
N SER A 71 5.82 18.02 5.21
CA SER A 71 5.58 19.45 5.18
C SER A 71 6.49 20.04 4.10
N GLY A 72 5.90 20.55 3.01
CA GLY A 72 6.65 21.43 2.13
C GLY A 72 7.02 22.69 2.91
N SER A 73 8.28 23.11 2.77
CA SER A 73 8.74 24.47 3.03
C SER A 73 7.96 25.48 2.20
#